data_AF-A0A7G6UIZ1-F1
#
_entry.id   AF-A0A7G6UIZ1-F1
#
_cell.length_a   1.000
_cell.length_b   1.000
_cell.length_c   1.000
_cell.angle_alpha   90.00
_cell.angle_beta   90.00
_cell.angle_gamma   90.00
#
_symmetry.space_group_name_H-M   'P 1'
#
loop_
_entity.id
_entity.type
_entity.pdbx_description
1 polymer ?
#
loop_
_entity_poly.entity_id
_entity_poly.type
_entity_poly.pdbx_seq_one_letter_code
_entity_poly.pdbx_strand_id
1 'polypeptide(L)'
;MTGTKLRNIGPKSAAWLRQVGLRTQEDLESVGAVEAFIRVKRAGFRPSLNLLYALEGALLDCHWQQLPEARRGELLVAYDAAAALLPPPRGRPAAGPVTTTHTEQEEDAGPSLNLFDSRGDD
;
A
#
# COMPACT_ATOMS: atom_id res chain seq x y z
N MET A 1 -16.86 14.83 -8.29
CA MET A 1 -15.44 14.44 -8.48
C MET A 1 -15.13 13.31 -7.52
N THR A 2 -15.30 12.07 -7.98
CA THR A 2 -15.03 10.87 -7.19
C THR A 2 -13.52 10.69 -7.09
N GLY A 3 -12.94 11.02 -5.92
CA GLY A 3 -11.52 10.81 -5.65
C GLY A 3 -11.16 9.36 -5.94
N THR A 4 -10.39 9.14 -6.99
CA THR A 4 -10.02 7.83 -7.50
C THR A 4 -9.33 7.07 -6.39
N LYS A 5 -10.05 6.13 -5.79
CA LYS A 5 -9.53 5.24 -4.75
C LYS A 5 -8.34 4.52 -5.36
N LEU A 6 -7.13 4.69 -4.79
CA LEU A 6 -5.92 4.07 -5.29
C LEU A 6 -6.15 2.58 -5.52
N ARG A 7 -6.13 2.15 -6.78
CA ARG A 7 -6.38 0.77 -7.17
C ARG A 7 -5.26 -0.09 -6.57
N ASN A 8 -5.62 -1.20 -5.92
CA ASN A 8 -4.70 -2.13 -5.21
C ASN A 8 -4.24 -1.71 -3.80
N ILE A 9 -4.72 -0.60 -3.23
CA ILE A 9 -4.35 -0.20 -1.86
C ILE A 9 -5.45 -0.58 -0.87
N GLY A 10 -5.14 -1.54 0.01
CA GLY A 10 -6.02 -1.92 1.12
C GLY A 10 -6.16 -0.82 2.18
N PRO A 11 -7.21 -0.86 3.03
CA PRO A 11 -7.55 0.20 3.99
C PRO A 11 -6.42 0.53 4.98
N LYS A 12 -5.60 -0.45 5.36
CA LYS A 12 -4.43 -0.28 6.24
C LYS A 12 -3.33 0.53 5.56
N SER A 13 -2.94 0.13 4.35
CA SER A 13 -1.95 0.83 3.55
C SER A 13 -2.43 2.25 3.19
N ALA A 14 -3.73 2.42 2.91
CA ALA A 14 -4.33 3.73 2.68
C ALA A 14 -4.27 4.61 3.94
N ALA A 15 -4.43 4.05 5.14
CA ALA A 15 -4.25 4.80 6.38
C ALA A 15 -2.79 5.29 6.55
N TRP A 16 -1.81 4.43 6.27
CA TRP A 16 -0.39 4.82 6.30
C TRP A 16 -0.07 5.91 5.28
N LEU A 17 -0.56 5.78 4.04
CA LEU A 17 -0.38 6.79 2.99
C LEU A 17 -0.95 8.14 3.42
N ARG A 18 -2.18 8.16 3.97
CA ARG A 18 -2.80 9.37 4.51
C ARG A 18 -2.01 9.98 5.67
N GLN A 19 -1.36 9.15 6.50
CA GLN A 19 -0.54 9.61 7.61
C GLN A 19 0.80 10.22 7.16
N VAL A 20 1.31 9.82 6.00
CA VAL A 20 2.50 10.44 5.37
C VAL A 20 2.16 11.56 4.38
N GLY A 21 0.89 11.94 4.29
CA GLY A 21 0.42 13.05 3.46
C GLY A 21 0.13 12.69 2.01
N LEU A 22 0.08 11.40 1.65
CA LEU A 22 -0.31 10.94 0.31
C LEU A 22 -1.79 10.54 0.35
N ARG A 23 -2.66 11.44 -0.13
CA ARG A 23 -4.12 11.26 -0.05
C ARG A 23 -4.75 10.97 -1.39
N THR A 24 -4.15 11.44 -2.49
CA THR A 24 -4.68 11.28 -3.84
C THR A 24 -3.73 10.53 -4.74
N GLN A 25 -4.23 10.11 -5.89
CA GLN A 25 -3.41 9.57 -6.96
C GLN A 25 -2.43 10.60 -7.51
N GLU A 26 -2.86 11.86 -7.62
CA GLU A 26 -1.98 12.98 -8.03
C GLU A 26 -0.81 13.17 -7.05
N ASP A 27 -1.04 13.04 -5.74
CA ASP A 27 0.04 13.08 -4.74
C ASP A 27 1.05 11.95 -4.99
N LEU A 28 0.54 10.75 -5.30
CA LEU A 28 1.37 9.57 -5.57
C LEU A 28 2.14 9.73 -6.89
N GLU A 29 1.53 10.29 -7.94
CA GLU A 29 2.16 10.57 -9.23
C GLU A 29 3.25 11.64 -9.10
N SER A 30 3.02 12.65 -8.27
CA SER A 30 3.99 13.72 -8.03
C SER A 30 5.25 13.24 -7.31
N VAL A 31 5.13 12.26 -6.40
CA VAL A 31 6.28 11.74 -5.62
C VAL A 31 6.89 10.46 -6.19
N GLY A 32 6.08 9.61 -6.83
CA GLY A 32 6.44 8.28 -7.30
C GLY A 32 6.32 7.17 -6.25
N ALA A 33 6.21 5.91 -6.73
CA ALA A 33 5.98 4.74 -5.88
C ALA A 33 7.11 4.51 -4.84
N VAL A 34 8.36 4.70 -5.25
CA VAL A 34 9.53 4.49 -4.39
C VAL A 34 9.58 5.54 -3.27
N GLU A 35 9.42 6.82 -3.57
CA GLU A 35 9.45 7.88 -2.56
C GLU A 35 8.27 7.76 -1.58
N ALA A 36 7.09 7.41 -2.09
CA ALA A 36 5.94 7.11 -1.25
C ALA A 36 6.21 5.99 -0.24
N PHE A 37 6.83 4.90 -0.70
CA PHE A 37 7.24 3.79 0.15
C PHE A 37 8.26 4.22 1.22
N ILE A 38 9.25 5.02 0.82
CA ILE A 38 10.27 5.55 1.72
C ILE A 38 9.67 6.46 2.78
N ARG A 39 8.72 7.34 2.44
CA ARG A 39 8.00 8.17 3.42
C ARG A 39 7.27 7.33 4.46
N VAL A 40 6.59 6.26 4.04
CA VAL A 40 5.94 5.31 4.95
C VAL A 40 6.97 4.65 5.88
N LYS A 41 8.12 4.25 5.36
CA LYS A 41 9.22 3.68 6.16
C LYS A 41 9.82 4.71 7.14
N ARG A 42 10.01 5.96 6.70
CA ARG A 42 10.47 7.09 7.54
C ARG A 42 9.49 7.43 8.66
N ALA A 43 8.20 7.27 8.42
CA ALA A 43 7.17 7.44 9.44
C ALA A 43 7.15 6.32 10.50
N GLY A 44 8.04 5.32 10.40
CA GLY A 44 8.19 4.24 11.38
C GLY A 44 7.35 3.00 11.09
N PHE A 45 6.64 2.97 9.95
CA PHE A 45 5.92 1.77 9.52
C PHE A 45 6.87 0.76 8.87
N ARG A 46 6.46 -0.51 8.86
CA ARG A 46 7.19 -1.61 8.22
C ARG A 46 6.39 -2.17 7.04
N PRO A 47 6.26 -1.40 5.94
CA PRO A 47 5.56 -1.90 4.75
C PRO A 47 6.35 -3.02 4.08
N SER A 48 5.64 -3.94 3.43
CA SER A 48 6.24 -5.01 2.62
C SER A 48 6.45 -4.56 1.18
N LEU A 49 7.32 -5.25 0.43
CA LEU A 49 7.54 -4.97 -1.01
C LEU A 49 6.25 -5.03 -1.83
N ASN A 50 5.24 -5.77 -1.37
CA ASN A 50 3.92 -5.78 -2.02
C ASN A 50 3.27 -4.39 -2.05
N LEU A 51 3.50 -3.56 -1.03
CA LEU A 51 3.04 -2.17 -1.06
C LEU A 51 3.75 -1.36 -2.15
N LEU A 52 5.05 -1.55 -2.35
CA LEU A 52 5.80 -0.87 -3.40
C LEU A 52 5.22 -1.22 -4.78
N TYR A 53 4.93 -2.50 -5.03
CA TYR A 53 4.31 -2.93 -6.29
C TYR A 53 2.86 -2.48 -6.44
N ALA A 54 2.11 -2.41 -5.34
CA ALA A 54 0.75 -1.87 -5.37
C ALA A 54 0.73 -0.37 -5.68
N LEU A 55 1.70 0.39 -5.18
CA LEU A 55 1.86 1.81 -5.50
C LEU A 55 2.21 2.02 -6.98
N GLU A 56 3.16 1.25 -7.52
CA GLU A 56 3.47 1.32 -8.95
C GLU A 56 2.29 0.85 -9.81
N GLY A 57 1.59 -0.21 -9.42
CA GLY A 57 0.38 -0.66 -10.10
C GLY A 57 -0.74 0.39 -10.07
N ALA A 58 -0.87 1.14 -8.98
CA ALA A 58 -1.80 2.27 -8.91
C ALA A 58 -1.42 3.39 -9.89
N LEU A 59 -0.13 3.67 -10.07
CA LEU A 59 0.38 4.65 -11.04
C LEU A 59 0.18 4.20 -12.48
N LEU A 60 0.43 2.93 -12.77
CA LEU A 60 0.31 2.34 -14.10
C LEU A 60 -1.12 1.90 -14.45
N ASP A 61 -2.08 2.18 -13.57
CA ASP A 61 -3.46 1.74 -13.70
C ASP A 61 -3.58 0.21 -13.93
N CYS A 62 -2.68 -0.59 -13.35
CA CYS A 62 -2.62 -2.03 -13.53
C CYS A 62 -2.67 -2.80 -12.19
N HIS A 63 -3.08 -4.06 -12.22
CA HIS A 63 -3.06 -4.87 -11.01
C HIS A 63 -1.60 -5.19 -10.64
N TRP A 64 -1.24 -5.17 -9.36
CA TRP A 64 0.15 -5.37 -8.90
C TRP A 64 0.79 -6.69 -9.39
N GLN A 65 -0.03 -7.71 -9.65
CA GLN A 65 0.41 -8.99 -10.23
C GLN A 65 0.79 -8.91 -11.71
N GLN A 66 0.24 -7.94 -12.45
CA GLN A 66 0.50 -7.73 -13.88
C GLN A 66 1.79 -6.93 -14.15
N LEU A 67 2.48 -6.44 -13.10
CA LEU A 67 3.77 -5.79 -13.30
C LEU A 67 4.80 -6.79 -13.83
N PRO A 68 5.46 -6.50 -14.97
CA PRO A 68 6.52 -7.35 -15.49
C PRO A 68 7.70 -7.38 -14.51
N GLU A 69 8.39 -8.52 -14.46
CA GLU A 69 9.50 -8.75 -13.53
C GLU A 69 10.63 -7.74 -13.71
N ALA A 70 10.92 -7.33 -14.95
CA ALA A 70 11.88 -6.27 -15.25
C ALA A 70 11.56 -4.98 -14.49
N ARG A 71 10.30 -4.54 -14.49
CA ARG A 71 9.85 -3.35 -13.75
C ARG A 71 9.92 -3.55 -12.24
N ARG A 72 9.61 -4.75 -11.73
CA ARG A 72 9.80 -5.07 -10.31
C ARG A 72 11.27 -4.98 -9.91
N GLY A 73 12.18 -5.46 -10.75
CA GLY A 73 13.62 -5.34 -10.56
C GLY A 73 14.09 -3.88 -10.51
N GLU A 74 13.64 -3.06 -11.45
CA GLU A 74 13.93 -1.62 -11.46
C GLU A 74 13.46 -0.93 -10.17
N LEU A 75 12.24 -1.25 -9.71
CA LEU A 75 11.71 -0.73 -8.45
C LEU A 75 12.54 -1.15 -7.24
N LEU A 76 13.03 -2.38 -7.20
CA LEU A 76 13.87 -2.88 -6.12
C LEU A 76 15.22 -2.16 -6.09
N VAL A 77 15.86 -1.97 -7.24
CA VAL A 77 17.12 -1.21 -7.34
C VAL A 77 16.92 0.24 -6.94
N ALA A 78 15.85 0.87 -7.43
CA ALA A 78 15.52 2.25 -7.06
C ALA A 78 15.21 2.38 -5.57
N TYR A 79 14.49 1.42 -4.99
CA TYR A 79 14.23 1.34 -3.56
C TYR A 79 15.53 1.17 -2.76
N ASP A 80 16.44 0.29 -3.17
CA ASP A 80 17.70 0.06 -2.46
C ASP A 80 18.57 1.31 -2.47
N ALA A 81 18.69 1.96 -3.63
CA ALA A 81 19.37 3.25 -3.76
C ALA A 81 18.74 4.35 -2.88
N ALA A 82 17.41 4.45 -2.88
CA ALA A 82 16.70 5.40 -2.02
C ALA A 82 16.86 5.06 -0.53
N ALA A 83 16.85 3.77 -0.17
CA ALA A 83 17.02 3.28 1.19
C ALA A 83 18.43 3.54 1.73
N ALA A 84 19.46 3.44 0.88
CA ALA A 84 20.84 3.77 1.21
C ALA A 84 21.02 5.26 1.57
N LEU A 85 20.17 6.13 1.01
CA LEU A 85 20.15 7.57 1.33
C LEU A 85 19.41 7.91 2.62
N LEU A 86 18.72 6.95 3.27
CA LEU A 86 18.13 7.22 4.57
C LEU A 86 19.23 7.20 5.64
N PRO A 87 19.26 8.20 6.55
CA PRO A 87 20.11 8.11 7.72
C PRO A 87 19.75 6.86 8.51
N PRO A 88 20.73 6.10 9.02
CA PRO A 88 20.45 4.94 9.86
C PRO A 88 19.58 5.40 11.04
N PRO A 89 18.57 4.60 11.45
CA PRO A 89 17.73 4.97 12.57
C PRO A 89 18.63 5.14 13.80
N ARG A 90 18.78 6.38 14.27
CA ARG A 90 19.57 6.71 15.46
C ARG A 90 18.93 6.02 16.66
N GLY A 91 19.58 4.97 17.16
CA GLY A 91 19.31 4.37 18.47
C GLY A 91 18.05 3.52 18.55
N ARG A 92 18.12 2.26 18.13
CA ARG A 92 17.36 1.19 18.78
C ARG A 92 18.21 -0.09 18.77
N PRO A 93 18.34 -0.83 19.89
CA PRO A 93 18.98 -2.13 19.86
C PRO A 93 18.27 -3.01 18.83
N ALA A 94 19.06 -3.84 18.14
CA ALA A 94 18.59 -4.77 17.12
C ALA A 94 17.31 -5.46 17.57
N ALA A 95 16.21 -5.21 16.87
CA ALA A 95 14.95 -5.88 17.15
C ALA A 95 15.22 -7.39 17.08
N GLY A 96 14.94 -8.09 18.18
CA GLY A 96 14.95 -9.56 18.24
C GLY A 96 14.05 -10.18 17.18
N PRO A 97 14.03 -11.52 17.06
CA PRO A 97 13.36 -12.22 15.97
C PRO A 97 11.90 -11.77 15.90
N VAL A 98 11.56 -11.05 14.83
CA VAL A 98 10.22 -10.55 14.59
C VAL A 98 9.39 -11.73 14.14
N THR A 99 8.50 -12.18 15.00
CA THR A 99 7.39 -13.06 14.61
C THR A 99 6.62 -12.35 13.52
N THR A 100 6.71 -12.86 12.30
CA THR A 100 5.79 -12.49 11.22
C THR A 100 4.41 -12.97 11.62
N THR A 101 3.59 -12.10 12.20
CA THR A 101 2.14 -12.33 12.22
C THR A 101 1.69 -12.23 10.77
N HIS A 102 1.63 -13.39 10.10
CA HIS A 102 0.78 -13.56 8.94
C HIS A 102 -0.64 -13.26 9.43
N THR A 103 -1.18 -12.10 9.10
CA THR A 103 -2.63 -11.92 9.15
C THR A 103 -3.15 -12.71 7.96
N GLU A 104 -3.36 -14.00 8.22
CA GLU A 104 -4.19 -14.86 7.40
C GLU A 104 -5.56 -14.20 7.28
N GLN A 105 -5.99 -14.03 6.04
CA GLN A 105 -7.37 -14.19 5.58
C GLN A 105 -8.47 -13.66 6.52
N GLU A 106 -9.03 -12.51 6.16
CA GLU A 106 -10.48 -12.35 6.24
C GLU A 106 -10.90 -11.66 4.95
N GLU A 107 -11.37 -12.50 4.02
CA GLU A 107 -12.13 -12.11 2.86
C GLU A 107 -13.30 -11.21 3.31
N ASP A 108 -13.33 -10.01 2.75
CA ASP A 108 -14.52 -9.29 2.31
C ASP A 108 -15.85 -9.66 3.02
N ALA A 109 -15.92 -9.49 4.34
CA ALA A 109 -17.18 -9.22 5.00
C ALA A 109 -17.50 -7.74 4.74
N GLY A 110 -18.03 -7.44 3.55
CA GLY A 110 -18.71 -6.18 3.30
C GLY A 110 -20.09 -6.21 3.96
N PRO A 111 -20.40 -5.39 4.98
CA PRO A 111 -21.78 -5.20 5.38
C PRO A 111 -22.37 -4.03 4.57
N SER A 112 -23.58 -4.25 4.05
CA SER A 112 -24.73 -3.32 3.99
C SER A 112 -25.40 -3.37 2.61
N LEU A 113 -26.50 -4.12 2.49
CA LEU A 113 -27.90 -3.73 2.75
C LEU A 113 -28.53 -2.95 1.58
N ASN A 114 -29.53 -3.56 0.94
CA ASN A 114 -30.84 -2.96 0.63
C ASN A 114 -31.73 -4.00 -0.08
N LEU A 115 -32.82 -4.47 0.54
CA LEU A 115 -34.12 -3.79 0.61
C LEU A 115 -34.94 -4.08 -0.66
N PHE A 116 -35.82 -5.08 -0.61
CA PHE A 116 -37.26 -4.85 -0.85
C PHE A 116 -38.11 -6.04 -0.39
N ASP A 117 -39.03 -5.70 0.50
CA ASP A 117 -40.25 -6.41 0.84
C ASP A 117 -41.07 -6.69 -0.43
N SER A 118 -41.53 -7.93 -0.62
CA SER A 118 -42.64 -8.26 -1.51
C SER A 118 -43.28 -9.57 -1.03
N ARG A 119 -44.23 -9.36 -0.12
CA ARG A 119 -45.49 -10.09 0.06
C ARG A 119 -45.72 -11.30 -0.88
N GLY A 120 -45.87 -12.48 -0.29
CA GLY A 120 -46.54 -13.63 -0.88
C GLY A 120 -47.39 -14.30 0.20
N ASP A 121 -48.60 -13.80 0.35
CA ASP A 121 -49.69 -14.36 1.16
C ASP A 121 -50.47 -15.35 0.29
N ASP A 122 -51.01 -16.39 0.95
CA ASP A 122 -51.83 -17.52 0.46
C ASP A 122 -51.09 -18.76 -0.10
#